data_AF-A0A9D2ICA1-F1
#
_entry.id   AF-A0A9D2ICA1-F1
#
_cell.length_a   1.000
_cell.length_b   1.000
_cell.length_c   1.000
_cell.angle_alpha   90.00
_cell.angle_beta   90.00
_cell.angle_gamma   90.00
#
_symmetry.space_group_name_H-M   'P 1'
#
loop_
_entity.id
_entity.type
_entity.pdbx_description
1 polymer ?
#
loop_
_entity_poly.entity_id
_entity_poly.type
_entity_poly.pdbx_seq_one_letter_code
_entity_poly.pdbx_strand_id
1 'polypeptide(L)'
;MRRFSEKVILAGHRGERTVVPENTLAAFRYALSCGVDAIETDFHLSKDGVLMVIHDHTLERTTDGHGRVCDHTFAQLRSLSAGSRFSDAFAEERIPTADPFSQNSFKKNFEKEIR
;
A
#
# COMPACT_ATOMS: atom_id res chain seq x y z
N MET A 1 -17.48 32.21 -20.20
CA MET A 1 -16.22 31.72 -19.59
C MET A 1 -16.60 30.66 -18.55
N ARG A 2 -16.39 29.37 -18.83
CA ARG A 2 -16.73 28.31 -17.86
C ARG A 2 -15.77 28.42 -16.67
N ARG A 3 -16.26 28.78 -15.49
CA ARG A 3 -15.51 28.59 -14.23
C ARG A 3 -15.46 27.08 -14.02
N PHE A 4 -14.26 26.49 -14.04
CA PHE A 4 -14.07 25.18 -13.44
C PHE A 4 -14.29 25.38 -11.94
N SER A 5 -15.47 25.01 -11.44
CA SER A 5 -15.83 25.11 -10.02
C SER A 5 -15.53 23.82 -9.26
N GLU A 6 -14.71 22.94 -9.81
CA GLU A 6 -14.37 21.67 -9.18
C GLU A 6 -12.99 21.78 -8.53
N LYS A 7 -12.93 21.36 -7.27
CA LYS A 7 -11.71 21.35 -6.46
C LYS A 7 -10.68 20.45 -7.15
N VAL A 8 -9.44 20.93 -7.29
CA VAL A 8 -8.31 20.08 -7.70
C VAL A 8 -8.08 19.05 -6.60
N ILE A 9 -8.12 17.77 -6.96
CA ILE A 9 -7.82 16.66 -6.05
C ILE A 9 -6.33 16.37 -6.11
N LEU A 10 -5.65 16.48 -4.96
CA LEU A 10 -4.27 16.03 -4.81
C LEU A 10 -4.25 14.57 -4.34
N ALA A 11 -3.67 13.68 -5.11
CA ALA A 11 -3.54 12.26 -4.76
C ALA A 11 -2.09 11.87 -4.54
N GLY A 12 -1.81 11.17 -3.42
CA GLY A 12 -0.52 10.52 -3.20
C GLY A 12 -0.40 9.27 -4.07
N HIS A 13 0.46 9.32 -5.09
CA HIS A 13 0.73 8.22 -6.03
C HIS A 13 1.47 7.07 -5.32
N ARG A 14 0.75 5.97 -5.09
CA ARG A 14 1.16 4.80 -4.27
C ARG A 14 1.50 5.18 -2.84
N GLY A 15 0.79 6.17 -2.29
CA GLY A 15 1.22 6.94 -1.13
C GLY A 15 2.20 8.05 -1.54
N GLU A 16 3.27 8.27 -0.78
CA GLU A 16 4.35 9.19 -1.18
C GLU A 16 5.62 8.42 -1.50
N ARG A 17 5.60 7.73 -2.65
CA ARG A 17 6.63 6.77 -3.06
C ARG A 17 8.04 7.35 -3.24
N THR A 18 8.19 8.68 -3.21
CA THR A 18 9.48 9.33 -3.40
C THR A 18 10.33 9.32 -2.12
N VAL A 19 9.69 9.24 -0.96
CA VAL A 19 10.37 9.32 0.36
C VAL A 19 10.04 8.14 1.28
N VAL A 20 9.01 7.35 0.97
CA VAL A 20 8.59 6.17 1.73
C VAL A 20 8.31 5.02 0.75
N PRO A 21 8.59 3.74 1.09
CA PRO A 21 8.36 2.61 0.18
C PRO A 21 6.92 2.57 -0.32
N GLU A 22 6.74 2.57 -1.65
CA GLU A 22 5.44 2.62 -2.30
C GLU A 22 4.49 1.52 -1.82
N ASN A 23 3.18 1.80 -1.83
CA ASN A 23 2.13 0.81 -1.53
C ASN A 23 2.30 0.14 -0.15
N THR A 24 2.89 0.84 0.82
CA THR A 24 3.00 0.41 2.23
C THR A 24 2.08 1.25 3.13
N LEU A 25 1.83 0.78 4.35
CA LEU A 25 1.07 1.58 5.32
C LEU A 25 1.85 2.82 5.74
N ALA A 26 3.18 2.74 5.82
CA ALA A 26 4.02 3.91 6.02
C ALA A 26 3.81 4.97 4.93
N ALA A 27 3.81 4.58 3.65
CA ALA A 27 3.63 5.53 2.55
C ALA A 27 2.26 6.19 2.56
N PHE A 28 1.22 5.44 2.95
CA PHE A 28 -0.13 5.97 3.09
C PHE A 28 -0.24 6.96 4.24
N ARG A 29 0.30 6.62 5.42
CA ARG A 29 0.34 7.54 6.57
C ARG A 29 1.10 8.82 6.25
N TYR A 30 2.24 8.70 5.58
CA TYR A 30 3.04 9.85 5.20
C TYR A 30 2.27 10.75 4.20
N ALA A 31 1.70 10.17 3.14
CA ALA A 31 0.90 10.93 2.18
C ALA A 31 -0.26 11.67 2.85
N LEU A 32 -1.00 11.02 3.77
CA LEU A 32 -2.05 11.66 4.55
C LEU A 32 -1.51 12.80 5.42
N SER A 33 -0.33 12.64 6.03
CA SER A 33 0.32 13.70 6.81
C SER A 33 0.72 14.91 5.96
N CYS A 34 0.92 14.72 4.65
CA CYS A 34 1.18 15.80 3.69
C CYS A 34 -0.10 16.54 3.26
N GLY A 35 -1.29 16.10 3.69
CA GLY A 35 -2.56 16.76 3.39
C GLY A 35 -3.11 16.47 1.99
N VAL A 36 -2.78 15.31 1.41
CA VAL A 36 -3.41 14.85 0.16
C VAL A 36 -4.91 14.58 0.37
N ASP A 37 -5.71 14.80 -0.67
CA ASP A 37 -7.15 14.53 -0.66
C ASP A 37 -7.45 13.02 -0.81
N ALA A 38 -6.56 12.29 -1.46
CA ALA A 38 -6.71 10.88 -1.76
C ALA A 38 -5.37 10.14 -1.79
N ILE A 39 -5.44 8.82 -1.67
CA ILE A 39 -4.32 7.92 -1.96
C ILE A 39 -4.67 7.19 -3.25
N GLU A 40 -3.74 7.20 -4.20
CA GLU A 40 -3.76 6.28 -5.33
C GLU A 40 -2.92 5.05 -4.96
N THR A 41 -3.35 3.88 -5.42
CA THR A 41 -2.71 2.60 -5.08
C THR A 41 -3.04 1.54 -6.12
N ASP A 42 -2.30 0.43 -6.08
CA ASP A 42 -2.36 -0.65 -7.07
C ASP A 42 -2.75 -1.97 -6.41
N PHE A 43 -3.39 -2.86 -7.19
CA PHE A 43 -3.81 -4.17 -6.71
C PHE A 43 -3.41 -5.30 -7.64
N HIS A 44 -3.01 -6.42 -7.03
CA HIS A 44 -2.98 -7.74 -7.65
C HIS A 44 -3.69 -8.76 -6.76
N LEU A 45 -4.16 -9.86 -7.35
CA LEU A 45 -4.68 -10.98 -6.60
C LEU A 45 -3.55 -11.92 -6.17
N SER A 46 -3.60 -12.37 -4.92
CA SER A 46 -2.84 -13.54 -4.46
C SER A 46 -3.39 -14.83 -5.08
N LYS A 47 -2.65 -15.92 -4.93
CA LYS A 47 -3.04 -17.27 -5.36
C LYS A 47 -4.37 -17.73 -4.79
N ASP A 48 -4.67 -17.33 -3.55
CA ASP A 48 -5.89 -17.64 -2.82
C ASP A 48 -6.97 -16.54 -2.93
N GLY A 49 -6.82 -15.62 -3.90
CA GLY A 49 -7.88 -14.68 -4.30
C GLY A 49 -8.01 -13.43 -3.42
N VAL A 50 -6.99 -13.11 -2.62
CA VAL A 50 -6.97 -11.91 -1.76
C VAL A 50 -6.37 -10.74 -2.52
N LEU A 51 -7.00 -9.55 -2.43
CA LEU A 51 -6.48 -8.32 -3.03
C LEU A 51 -5.28 -7.80 -2.24
N MET A 52 -4.12 -7.83 -2.88
CA MET A 52 -2.83 -7.39 -2.34
C MET A 52 -2.44 -6.04 -2.93
N VAL A 53 -1.95 -5.15 -2.09
CA VAL A 53 -1.58 -3.79 -2.44
C VAL A 53 -0.14 -3.77 -2.93
N ILE A 54 0.04 -3.89 -4.25
CA ILE A 54 1.35 -3.97 -4.91
C ILE A 54 1.17 -3.64 -6.40
N HIS A 55 2.16 -2.99 -7.01
CA HIS A 55 2.09 -2.55 -8.41
C HIS A 55 2.57 -3.60 -9.41
N ASP A 56 3.77 -4.14 -9.18
CA ASP A 56 4.41 -5.02 -10.15
C ASP A 56 3.75 -6.41 -10.12
N HIS A 57 3.75 -7.09 -11.27
CA HIS A 57 3.33 -8.49 -11.32
C HIS A 57 4.29 -9.42 -10.56
N THR A 58 5.53 -8.98 -10.34
CA THR A 58 6.58 -9.75 -9.67
C THR A 58 7.10 -9.01 -8.43
N LEU A 59 7.71 -9.76 -7.52
CA LEU A 59 8.02 -9.32 -6.17
C LEU A 59 9.36 -8.54 -6.03
N GLU A 60 10.25 -8.66 -7.01
CA GLU A 60 11.68 -8.36 -6.83
C GLU A 60 12.00 -6.88 -6.68
N ARG A 61 11.19 -5.98 -7.26
CA ARG A 61 11.52 -4.54 -7.23
C ARG A 61 11.33 -3.93 -5.85
N THR A 62 10.23 -4.28 -5.18
CA THR A 62 9.78 -3.60 -3.95
C THR A 62 9.75 -4.50 -2.73
N THR A 63 10.05 -5.79 -2.86
CA THR A 63 10.00 -6.74 -1.75
C THR A 63 11.21 -7.65 -1.71
N ASP A 64 11.48 -8.28 -0.58
CA ASP A 64 12.50 -9.32 -0.44
C ASP A 64 12.09 -10.70 -1.01
N GLY A 65 10.92 -10.80 -1.66
CA GLY A 65 10.45 -12.00 -2.35
C GLY A 65 10.85 -12.10 -3.82
N HIS A 66 10.46 -13.21 -4.44
CA HIS A 66 10.74 -13.54 -5.84
C HIS A 66 9.54 -14.22 -6.50
N GLY A 67 9.40 -14.04 -7.82
CA GLY A 67 8.32 -14.64 -8.60
C GLY A 67 7.07 -13.76 -8.69
N ARG A 68 5.99 -14.29 -9.27
CA ARG A 68 4.76 -13.53 -9.51
C ARG A 68 3.91 -13.46 -8.25
N VAL A 69 3.24 -12.32 -8.05
CA VAL A 69 2.31 -12.13 -6.93
C VAL A 69 1.22 -13.20 -6.91
N CYS A 70 0.66 -13.52 -8.08
CA CYS A 70 -0.41 -14.52 -8.24
C CYS A 70 0.00 -15.97 -7.92
N ASP A 71 1.30 -16.23 -7.75
CA ASP A 71 1.81 -17.58 -7.44
C ASP A 71 1.89 -17.83 -5.93
N HIS A 72 1.65 -16.80 -5.11
CA HIS A 72 1.82 -16.82 -3.65
C HIS A 72 0.48 -16.59 -2.93
N THR A 73 0.27 -17.27 -1.81
CA THR A 73 -0.90 -17.04 -0.95
C THR A 73 -0.78 -15.72 -0.19
N PHE A 74 -1.91 -15.22 0.34
CA PHE A 74 -1.93 -14.06 1.22
C PHE A 74 -0.89 -14.17 2.35
N ALA A 75 -0.86 -15.31 3.03
CA ALA A 75 0.05 -15.53 4.16
C ALA A 75 1.53 -15.44 3.75
N GLN A 76 1.88 -15.98 2.57
CA GLN A 76 3.23 -15.89 2.02
C GLN A 76 3.57 -14.44 1.69
N LEU A 77 2.69 -13.74 0.98
CA LEU A 77 2.91 -12.34 0.60
C LEU A 77 3.01 -11.41 1.82
N ARG A 78 2.24 -11.66 2.88
CA ARG A 78 2.30 -10.91 4.14
C ARG A 78 3.56 -11.15 4.97
N SER A 79 4.29 -12.23 4.72
CA SER A 79 5.56 -12.48 5.39
C SER A 79 6.73 -11.70 4.78
N LEU A 80 6.57 -11.18 3.56
CA LEU A 80 7.62 -10.45 2.85
C LEU A 80 7.76 -9.02 3.37
N SER A 81 8.99 -8.54 3.44
CA SER A 81 9.29 -7.12 3.63
C SER A 81 8.98 -6.35 2.35
N ALA A 82 8.16 -5.31 2.45
CA ALA A 82 7.85 -4.39 1.35
C ALA A 82 8.62 -3.06 1.45
N GLY A 83 9.61 -2.97 2.34
CA GLY A 83 10.35 -1.73 2.59
C GLY A 83 11.87 -1.90 2.73
N SER A 84 12.37 -3.10 3.00
CA SER A 84 13.83 -3.35 3.16
C SER A 84 14.66 -2.96 1.93
N ARG A 85 14.09 -3.04 0.72
CA ARG A 85 14.76 -2.58 -0.51
C ARG A 85 14.84 -1.06 -0.65
N PHE A 86 13.95 -0.34 0.04
CA PHE A 86 13.94 1.11 0.07
C PHE A 86 14.96 1.62 1.11
N SER A 87 14.89 1.08 2.34
CA SER A 87 15.82 1.35 3.42
C SER A 87 15.58 0.36 4.57
N ASP A 88 16.62 0.05 5.34
CA ASP A 88 16.52 -0.76 6.57
C ASP A 88 15.51 -0.20 7.57
N ALA A 89 15.29 1.13 7.57
CA ALA A 89 14.29 1.78 8.41
C ALA A 89 12.85 1.29 8.15
N PHE A 90 12.59 0.71 6.99
CA PHE A 90 11.28 0.17 6.60
C PHE A 90 11.27 -1.35 6.43
N ALA A 91 12.27 -2.08 6.96
CA ALA A 91 12.33 -3.54 6.85
C ALA A 91 11.11 -4.26 7.46
N GLU A 92 10.39 -3.60 8.37
CA GLU A 92 9.17 -4.14 8.99
C GLU A 92 7.88 -3.83 8.23
N GLU A 93 7.93 -3.02 7.17
CA GLU A 93 6.77 -2.82 6.30
C GLU A 93 6.45 -4.12 5.55
N ARG A 94 5.16 -4.36 5.34
CA ARG A 94 4.64 -5.59 4.73
C ARG A 94 3.63 -5.22 3.66
N ILE A 95 3.50 -6.05 2.61
CA ILE A 95 2.53 -5.83 1.52
C ILE A 95 1.11 -5.74 2.09
N PRO A 96 0.42 -4.59 2.05
CA PRO A 96 -0.94 -4.45 2.59
C PRO A 96 -1.96 -5.25 1.77
N THR A 97 -3.19 -5.32 2.29
CA THR A 97 -4.34 -5.92 1.60
C THR A 97 -5.54 -5.01 1.76
N ALA A 98 -6.43 -4.99 0.75
CA ALA A 98 -7.71 -4.31 0.81
C ALA A 98 -8.79 -5.10 1.55
N ASP A 99 -8.55 -6.36 1.92
CA ASP A 99 -9.52 -7.16 2.64
C ASP A 99 -9.47 -6.85 4.16
N PRO A 100 -10.53 -6.26 4.74
CA PRO A 100 -10.57 -5.96 6.16
C PRO A 100 -10.68 -7.22 7.05
N PHE A 101 -11.09 -8.37 6.51
CA PHE A 101 -11.28 -9.62 7.25
C PHE A 101 -10.00 -10.46 7.35
N SER A 102 -9.05 -10.27 6.44
CA SER A 102 -7.72 -10.89 6.50
C SER A 102 -6.75 -10.17 7.45
N GLN A 103 -7.13 -8.97 7.91
CA GLN A 103 -6.36 -8.14 8.83
C GLN A 103 -7.00 -8.09 10.22
N ASN A 104 -6.60 -9.00 11.13
CA ASN A 104 -7.01 -8.98 12.55
C ASN A 104 -6.69 -7.66 13.29
N SER A 105 -5.90 -6.76 12.70
CA SER A 105 -5.42 -5.49 13.26
C SER A 105 -6.01 -4.22 12.62
N PHE A 106 -6.65 -4.29 11.44
CA PHE A 106 -7.14 -3.09 10.74
C PHE A 106 -8.34 -2.44 11.43
N LYS A 107 -9.21 -3.26 12.04
CA LYS A 107 -10.45 -2.81 12.68
C LYS A 107 -10.24 -1.86 13.86
N LYS A 108 -9.12 -1.94 14.58
CA LYS A 108 -8.89 -1.14 15.79
C LYS A 108 -8.29 0.24 15.54
N ASN A 109 -7.56 0.43 14.43
CA ASN A 109 -6.84 1.67 14.18
C ASN A 109 -7.58 2.60 13.21
N PHE A 110 -8.31 2.07 12.22
CA PHE A 110 -8.97 2.93 11.23
C PHE A 110 -10.18 3.72 11.79
N GLU A 111 -10.93 3.16 12.75
CA GLU A 111 -12.07 3.85 13.38
C GLU A 111 -11.65 4.90 14.43
N LYS A 112 -10.42 4.84 14.95
CA LYS A 112 -9.93 5.76 16.01
C LYS A 112 -9.22 7.00 15.49
N GLU A 113 -8.72 6.98 14.25
CA GLU A 113 -7.83 8.01 13.71
C GLU A 113 -8.53 8.98 12.73
N ILE A 114 -9.83 8.81 12.50
CA ILE A 114 -10.65 9.67 11.60
C ILE A 114 -11.85 10.27 12.37
N ARG A 115 -11.61 10.75 13.58
CA ARG A 115 -12.51 11.71 14.27
C ARG A 115 -11.71 12.91 14.76
#